data_AF-A0A926GS70-F1
#
_entry.id   AF-A0A926GS70-F1
#
_cell.length_a   1.000
_cell.length_b   1.000
_cell.length_c   1.000
_cell.angle_alpha   90.00
_cell.angle_beta   90.00
_cell.angle_gamma   90.00
#
_symmetry.space_group_name_H-M   'P 1'
#
loop_
_entity.id
_entity.type
_entity.pdbx_description
1 polymer ?
#
loop_
_entity_poly.entity_id
_entity_poly.type
_entity_poly.pdbx_seq_one_letter_code
_entity_poly.pdbx_strand_id
1 'polypeptide(L)' 'MLRCFVMARVGHIPSVGEWFEWASATFEVMDMDGHRVDRVLATPAKPVVSE' A
#
# COMPACT_ATOMS: atom_id res chain seq x y z
N MET A 1 4.93 -5.62 12.28
CA MET A 1 5.67 -4.37 11.96
C MET A 1 5.06 -3.62 10.76
N LEU A 2 4.47 -4.30 9.75
CA LEU A 2 3.80 -3.63 8.61
C LEU A 2 2.56 -2.76 8.98
N ARG A 3 1.94 -3.00 10.14
CA ARG A 3 0.65 -2.40 10.53
C ARG A 3 0.70 -0.87 10.74
N CYS A 4 1.77 -0.33 11.33
CA CYS A 4 1.95 1.13 11.40
C CYS A 4 2.43 1.72 10.07
N PHE A 5 3.05 0.91 9.21
CA PHE A 5 3.75 1.40 8.03
C PHE A 5 2.78 1.96 6.97
N VAL A 6 1.67 1.25 6.72
CA VAL A 6 0.66 1.69 5.74
C VAL A 6 -0.06 2.95 6.20
N MET A 7 -0.56 2.97 7.45
CA MET A 7 -1.27 4.14 7.98
C MET A 7 -0.37 5.38 8.08
N ALA A 8 0.88 5.21 8.49
CA ALA A 8 1.84 6.32 8.56
C ALA A 8 2.19 6.87 7.17
N ARG A 9 2.03 6.08 6.10
CA ARG A 9 2.27 6.51 4.72
C ARG A 9 1.07 7.16 4.06
N VAL A 10 -0.12 6.63 4.32
CA VAL A 10 -1.37 7.15 3.74
C VAL A 10 -1.88 8.37 4.51
N GLY A 11 -1.56 8.50 5.80
CA GLY A 11 -1.90 9.66 6.63
C GLY A 11 -3.39 9.76 7.03
N HIS A 12 -4.20 8.79 6.59
CA HIS A 12 -5.60 8.62 6.94
C HIS A 12 -5.92 7.11 6.97
N ILE A 13 -7.18 6.76 7.28
CA ILE A 13 -7.65 5.38 7.19
C ILE A 13 -7.85 5.07 5.70
N PRO A 14 -7.06 4.16 5.11
CA PRO A 14 -7.15 3.87 3.68
C PRO A 14 -8.44 3.12 3.35
N SER A 15 -8.88 3.25 2.10
CA SER A 15 -9.99 2.46 1.56
C SER A 15 -9.49 1.21 0.82
N VAL A 16 -10.31 0.18 0.72
CA VAL A 16 -10.01 -0.99 -0.13
C VAL A 16 -9.92 -0.53 -1.59
N GLY A 17 -8.86 -0.97 -2.29
CA GLY A 17 -8.51 -0.57 -3.65
C GLY A 17 -7.62 0.69 -3.74
N GLU A 18 -7.35 1.35 -2.61
CA GLU A 18 -6.38 2.44 -2.55
C GLU A 18 -4.95 1.89 -2.65
N TRP A 19 -4.10 2.56 -3.40
CA TRP A 19 -2.72 2.14 -3.61
C TRP A 19 -1.73 3.29 -3.41
N PHE A 20 -0.51 2.93 -3.03
CA PHE A 20 0.60 3.88 -2.86
C PHE A 20 1.92 3.22 -3.24
N GLU A 21 2.91 4.03 -3.63
CA GLU A 21 4.25 3.54 -3.97
C GLU A 21 5.23 3.73 -2.81
N TRP A 22 6.05 2.71 -2.55
CA TRP A 22 7.14 2.78 -1.60
C TRP A 22 8.26 1.79 -1.93
N ALA A 23 9.52 2.23 -1.77
CA ALA A 23 10.70 1.38 -1.93
C ALA A 23 10.73 0.57 -3.25
N SER A 24 10.34 1.21 -4.36
CA SER A 24 10.25 0.59 -5.69
C SER A 24 9.25 -0.57 -5.77
N ALA A 25 8.20 -0.52 -4.94
CA ALA A 25 7.04 -1.39 -4.99
C ALA A 25 5.75 -0.56 -4.90
N THR A 26 4.70 -1.03 -5.55
CA THR A 26 3.34 -0.51 -5.40
C THR A 26 2.61 -1.39 -4.40
N PHE A 27 1.96 -0.76 -3.43
CA PHE A 27 1.16 -1.43 -2.40
C PHE A 27 -0.29 -1.07 -2.61
N GLU A 28 -1.15 -2.07 -2.76
CA GLU A 28 -2.60 -1.92 -2.88
C GLU A 28 -3.30 -2.54 -1.67
N VAL A 29 -4.24 -1.81 -1.07
CA VAL A 29 -5.04 -2.28 0.06
C VAL A 29 -6.12 -3.22 -0.47
N MET A 30 -5.99 -4.51 -0.14
CA MET A 30 -6.93 -5.54 -0.60
C MET A 30 -8.04 -5.79 0.41
N ASP A 31 -7.79 -5.56 1.70
CA ASP A 31 -8.77 -5.80 2.75
C ASP A 31 -8.50 -4.94 4.00
N MET A 32 -9.58 -4.54 4.65
CA MET A 32 -9.62 -3.75 5.87
C MET A 32 -10.43 -4.49 6.94
N ASP A 33 -9.85 -4.71 8.11
CA ASP A 33 -10.57 -5.13 9.32
C ASP A 33 -10.89 -3.88 10.17
N GLY A 34 -12.07 -3.32 9.95
CA GLY A 34 -12.53 -2.08 10.56
C GLY A 34 -11.61 -0.90 10.22
N HIS A 35 -10.77 -0.49 11.17
CA HIS A 35 -9.83 0.61 11.02
C HIS A 35 -8.41 0.15 10.67
N ARG A 36 -8.20 -1.14 10.40
CA ARG A 36 -6.86 -1.72 10.20
C ARG A 36 -6.75 -2.36 8.83
N VAL A 37 -5.61 -2.15 8.19
CA VAL A 37 -5.24 -2.88 6.98
C VAL A 37 -4.91 -4.32 7.37
N ASP A 38 -5.72 -5.26 6.92
CA ASP A 38 -5.49 -6.69 7.15
C ASP A 38 -4.61 -7.28 6.03
N ARG A 39 -4.87 -6.86 4.78
CA ARG A 39 -4.17 -7.38 3.60
C ARG A 39 -3.75 -6.28 2.64
N VAL A 40 -2.49 -6.38 2.19
CA VAL A 40 -1.95 -5.59 1.08
C VAL A 40 -1.38 -6.50 0.01
N LEU A 41 -1.55 -6.10 -1.24
CA LEU A 41 -0.82 -6.66 -2.37
C LEU A 41 0.39 -5.77 -2.64
N ALA A 42 1.59 -6.34 -2.56
CA ALA A 42 2.83 -5.64 -2.93
C ALA A 42 3.27 -6.15 -4.30
N THR A 43 3.30 -5.26 -5.29
CA THR A 43 3.84 -5.54 -6.62
C THR A 43 5.15 -4.78 -6.81
N PRO A 44 6.16 -5.35 -7.47
CA PRO A 44 7.32 -4.58 -7.89
C PRO A 44 6.84 -3.40 -8.74
N ALA A 45 7.29 -2.18 -8.42
CA ALA A 45 6.98 -1.02 -9.24
C ALA A 45 7.56 -1.31 -10.61
N LYS A 46 6.72 -1.24 -11.65
CA LYS A 46 7.17 -1.49 -13.02
C LYS A 46 8.39 -0.59 -13.25
N PRO A 47 9.55 -1.14 -13.65
CA PRO A 47 10.68 -0.29 -13.96
C PRO A 47 10.19 0.68 -15.02
N VAL A 48 10.25 1.98 -14.71
CA VAL A 48 10.13 3.01 -15.73
C VAL A 48 11.38 2.82 -16.58
N VAL A 49 11.27 1.98 -17.60
CA VAL A 49 12.26 1.95 -18.68
C VAL A 49 12.09 3.29 -19.37
N SER A 50 12.89 4.27 -18.95
CA SER A 50 13.08 5.50 -19.69
C SER A 50 13.81 5.11 -20.97
N GLU A 51 13.07 5.10 -22.08
CA GLU A 51 13.65 5.13 -23.44
C GLU A 51 14.47 6.41 -23.67
#